data_AF-A0A949Y1I5-F1
#
_entry.id   AF-A0A949Y1I5-F1
#
_cell.length_a   1.000
_cell.length_b   1.000
_cell.length_c   1.000
_cell.angle_alpha   90.00
_cell.angle_beta   90.00
_cell.angle_gamma   90.00
#
_symmetry.space_group_name_H-M   'P 1'
#
loop_
_entity.id
_entity.type
_entity.pdbx_description
1 polymer ?
#
loop_
_entity_poly.entity_id
_entity_poly.type
_entity_poly.pdbx_seq_one_letter_code
_entity_poly.pdbx_strand_id
1 'polypeptide(L)'
;MIGSFRPMVLGLAWAASTLVAPEASADPPQIGPGTSAKSDGAATFALPGEDAPQPFVSAHPRSVEDQGQIEALRDYSTARALEDQKNWSEAITLLEKALKADPDSIAIPRRLSRLYFGRGETEQAIRYSNRVLEADPGDTATISRLVVH
;
A
#
# COMPACT_ATOMS: atom_id res chain seq x y z
N MET A 1 3.73 62.14 -12.07
CA MET A 1 4.49 62.57 -10.88
C MET A 1 4.73 61.35 -10.03
N ILE A 2 6.01 61.02 -9.87
CA ILE A 2 6.55 59.79 -9.29
C ILE A 2 6.71 60.01 -7.77
N GLY A 3 6.34 59.03 -6.97
CA GLY A 3 6.46 59.08 -5.50
C GLY A 3 6.79 57.71 -4.92
N SER A 4 7.95 57.18 -5.30
CA SER A 4 8.61 56.04 -4.68
C SER A 4 9.24 56.50 -3.37
N PHE A 5 9.04 55.80 -2.25
CA PHE A 5 9.92 55.95 -1.09
C PHE A 5 10.04 54.63 -0.31
N ARG A 6 11.12 53.90 -0.60
CA ARG A 6 11.78 53.01 0.35
C ARG A 6 12.73 53.85 1.20
N PRO A 7 12.98 53.45 2.46
CA PRO A 7 14.34 53.55 2.96
C PRO A 7 14.84 52.20 3.48
N MET A 8 15.98 51.83 2.90
CA MET A 8 17.03 50.93 3.41
C MET A 8 17.95 51.82 4.27
N VAL A 9 18.54 51.37 5.39
CA VAL A 9 19.98 51.02 5.51
C VAL A 9 20.40 51.01 7.00
N LEU A 10 21.23 50.01 7.37
CA LEU A 10 22.27 49.87 8.43
C LEU A 10 22.10 50.52 9.81
N GLY A 11 22.27 49.77 10.90
CA GLY A 11 23.59 49.47 11.52
C GLY A 11 23.67 50.27 12.84
N LEU A 12 24.27 49.87 13.96
CA LEU A 12 25.38 48.98 14.29
C LEU A 12 25.24 48.58 15.78
N ALA A 13 25.90 47.49 16.13
CA ALA A 13 25.96 46.85 17.44
C ALA A 13 26.44 47.73 18.62
N TRP A 14 25.94 47.44 19.83
CA TRP A 14 26.68 47.57 21.08
C TRP A 14 26.55 46.29 21.90
N ALA A 15 27.70 45.83 22.40
CA ALA A 15 27.90 44.59 23.13
C ALA A 15 27.41 44.68 24.59
N ALA A 16 26.92 43.57 25.12
CA ALA A 16 26.98 43.28 26.55
C ALA A 16 27.02 41.76 26.76
N SER A 17 28.18 41.26 27.20
CA SER A 17 28.34 39.95 27.83
C SER A 17 27.59 39.91 29.15
N THR A 18 26.92 38.80 29.46
CA THR A 18 27.18 37.99 30.67
C THR A 18 26.37 36.69 30.67
N LEU A 19 26.99 35.69 31.30
CA LEU A 19 26.72 34.26 31.49
C LEU A 19 25.28 33.71 31.40
N VAL A 20 25.16 32.62 30.62
CA VAL A 20 24.80 31.25 31.03
C VAL A 20 23.77 31.07 32.16
N ALA A 21 22.58 30.58 31.78
CA ALA A 21 21.93 29.36 32.27
C ALA A 21 20.67 29.07 31.43
N PRO A 22 20.48 27.85 30.85
CA PRO A 22 19.21 27.47 30.24
C PRO A 22 18.39 26.56 31.16
N GLU A 23 17.23 27.05 31.61
CA GLU A 23 16.21 26.25 32.31
C GLU A 23 15.10 25.89 31.31
N ALA A 24 15.06 24.59 31.00
CA ALA A 24 13.90 23.75 30.67
C ALA A 24 12.70 24.39 29.94
N SER A 25 12.68 24.29 28.60
CA SER A 25 11.45 24.22 27.80
C SER A 25 11.26 22.79 27.31
N ALA A 26 10.17 22.16 27.73
CA ALA A 26 9.79 20.80 27.35
C ALA A 26 9.32 20.73 25.89
N ASP A 27 9.99 19.89 25.09
CA ASP A 27 9.53 19.42 23.78
C ASP A 27 9.14 17.93 23.87
N PRO A 28 8.06 17.49 23.19
CA PRO A 28 7.62 16.09 23.15
C PRO A 28 8.62 15.17 22.44
N PRO A 29 8.64 13.86 22.76
CA PRO A 29 9.77 12.99 22.50
C PRO A 29 9.97 12.72 21.01
N GLN A 30 11.10 13.20 20.49
CA GLN A 30 11.70 12.72 19.26
C GLN A 30 12.12 11.25 19.48
N ILE A 31 11.48 10.30 18.80
CA ILE A 31 11.98 8.93 18.71
C ILE A 31 13.19 8.96 17.76
N GLY A 32 14.33 9.33 18.33
CA GLY A 32 15.66 9.04 17.81
C GLY A 32 16.01 7.56 18.01
N PRO A 33 17.15 7.10 17.46
CA PRO A 33 17.42 5.69 17.24
C PRO A 33 17.41 4.93 18.57
N GLY A 34 16.66 3.82 18.58
CA GLY A 34 16.56 2.90 19.69
C GLY A 34 17.93 2.61 20.27
N THR A 35 18.07 3.01 21.53
CA THR A 35 19.22 2.82 22.40
C THR A 35 19.72 1.39 22.32
N SER A 36 21.04 1.27 22.10
CA SER A 36 21.81 0.06 22.30
C SER A 36 21.52 -0.51 23.69
N ALA A 37 20.63 -1.51 23.74
CA ALA A 37 20.51 -2.37 24.89
C ALA A 37 21.82 -3.17 24.94
N LYS A 38 22.70 -2.78 25.86
CA LYS A 38 23.88 -3.54 26.25
C LYS A 38 23.52 -5.02 26.37
N SER A 39 23.95 -5.81 25.39
CA SER A 39 24.08 -7.25 25.53
C SER A 39 25.36 -7.54 26.30
N ASP A 40 25.39 -7.16 27.59
CA ASP A 40 26.50 -7.47 28.51
C ASP A 40 26.55 -8.97 28.88
N GLY A 41 26.15 -9.86 27.96
CA GLY A 41 26.07 -11.31 28.22
C GLY A 41 26.01 -12.21 26.97
N ALA A 42 26.29 -11.69 25.77
CA ALA A 42 26.29 -12.51 24.54
C ALA A 42 27.70 -12.87 24.05
N ALA A 43 28.76 -12.45 24.75
CA ALA A 43 30.14 -12.77 24.37
C ALA A 43 30.71 -14.02 25.08
N THR A 44 29.97 -14.63 26.01
CA THR A 44 30.48 -15.75 26.83
C THR A 44 30.11 -17.14 26.30
N PHE A 45 29.34 -17.25 25.22
CA PHE A 45 29.00 -18.54 24.60
C PHE A 45 29.21 -18.59 23.09
N ALA A 46 29.95 -17.65 22.49
CA ALA A 46 30.31 -17.75 21.08
C ALA A 46 31.28 -18.94 20.88
N LEU A 47 30.76 -20.06 20.38
CA LEU A 47 31.58 -21.19 19.99
C LEU A 47 32.50 -20.74 18.83
N PRO A 48 33.74 -21.26 18.72
CA PRO A 48 34.59 -20.97 17.56
C PRO A 48 33.85 -21.35 16.26
N GLY A 49 33.43 -20.34 15.48
CA GLY A 49 32.67 -20.51 14.24
C GLY A 49 31.26 -19.88 14.22
N GLU A 50 30.80 -19.29 15.32
CA GLU A 50 29.54 -18.54 15.33
C GLU A 50 29.75 -17.11 14.80
N ASP A 51 29.68 -16.97 13.47
CA ASP A 51 29.41 -15.68 12.84
C ASP A 51 28.09 -15.13 13.40
N ALA A 52 28.09 -13.84 13.76
CA ALA A 52 26.87 -13.17 14.19
C ALA A 52 25.76 -13.42 13.16
N PRO A 53 24.53 -13.78 13.58
CA PRO A 53 23.45 -14.03 12.65
C PRO A 53 23.25 -12.79 11.78
N GLN A 54 23.53 -12.92 10.48
CA GLN A 54 23.39 -11.80 9.57
C GLN A 54 21.91 -11.41 9.47
N PRO A 55 21.58 -10.10 9.38
CA PRO A 55 20.23 -9.66 9.12
C PRO A 55 19.67 -10.36 7.88
N PHE A 56 18.48 -10.95 7.99
CA PHE A 56 17.83 -11.60 6.87
C PHE A 56 17.46 -10.56 5.81
N VAL A 57 18.20 -10.56 4.70
CA VAL A 57 17.85 -9.84 3.47
C VAL A 57 17.18 -10.85 2.55
N SER A 58 15.94 -10.59 2.14
CA SER A 58 15.24 -11.44 1.18
C SER A 58 16.06 -11.53 -0.11
N ALA A 59 16.50 -12.74 -0.47
CA ALA A 59 17.40 -13.00 -1.60
C ALA A 59 16.85 -12.57 -2.97
N HIS A 60 15.54 -12.33 -3.06
CA HIS A 60 14.88 -11.89 -4.28
C HIS A 60 14.13 -10.58 -3.99
N PRO A 61 14.48 -9.45 -4.62
CA PRO A 61 13.59 -8.31 -4.68
C PRO A 61 12.29 -8.77 -5.36
N ARG A 62 11.13 -8.36 -4.84
CA ARG A 62 9.84 -8.72 -5.46
C ARG A 62 9.90 -8.39 -6.95
N SER A 63 9.59 -9.36 -7.80
CA SER A 63 9.48 -9.09 -9.24
C SER A 63 8.33 -8.10 -9.48
N VAL A 64 8.34 -7.43 -10.62
CA VAL A 64 7.26 -6.49 -10.98
C VAL A 64 5.93 -7.25 -11.09
N GLU A 65 5.98 -8.50 -11.53
CA GLU A 65 4.87 -9.44 -11.58
C GLU A 65 4.35 -9.80 -10.18
N ASP A 66 5.25 -10.13 -9.23
CA ASP A 66 4.87 -10.39 -7.83
C ASP A 66 4.21 -9.17 -7.21
N GLN A 67 4.71 -7.98 -7.52
CA GLN A 67 4.16 -6.73 -7.03
C GLN A 67 2.76 -6.47 -7.61
N GLY A 68 2.55 -6.75 -8.90
CA GLY A 68 1.23 -6.69 -9.54
C GLY A 68 0.22 -7.65 -8.92
N GLN A 69 0.62 -8.88 -8.64
CA GLN A 69 -0.24 -9.87 -7.95
C GLN A 69 -0.59 -9.44 -6.53
N ILE A 70 0.37 -8.88 -5.77
CA ILE A 70 0.11 -8.36 -4.42
C ILE A 70 -0.88 -7.19 -4.47
N GLU A 71 -0.72 -6.29 -5.44
CA GLU A 71 -1.63 -5.15 -5.64
C GLU A 71 -3.02 -5.61 -6.06
N ALA A 72 -3.10 -6.55 -6.99
CA ALA A 72 -4.35 -7.17 -7.41
C ALA A 72 -5.06 -7.85 -6.23
N LEU A 73 -4.32 -8.58 -5.39
CA LEU A 73 -4.88 -9.24 -4.21
C LEU A 73 -5.40 -8.23 -3.19
N ARG A 74 -4.67 -7.14 -2.94
CA ARG A 74 -5.12 -6.06 -2.06
C ARG A 74 -6.41 -5.44 -2.58
N ASP A 75 -6.44 -5.06 -3.85
CA ASP A 75 -7.60 -4.42 -4.48
C ASP A 75 -8.80 -5.40 -4.56
N TYR A 76 -8.55 -6.70 -4.77
CA TYR A 76 -9.57 -7.74 -4.72
C TYR A 76 -10.17 -7.91 -3.31
N SER A 77 -9.33 -7.95 -2.27
CA SER A 77 -9.78 -8.09 -0.89
C SER A 77 -10.58 -6.87 -0.39
N THR A 78 -10.25 -5.68 -0.87
CA THR A 78 -11.01 -4.46 -0.56
C THR A 78 -12.32 -4.41 -1.34
N ALA A 79 -12.31 -4.80 -2.61
CA ALA A 79 -13.54 -4.97 -3.39
C ALA A 79 -14.51 -5.96 -2.73
N ARG A 80 -14.00 -7.10 -2.24
CA ARG A 80 -14.76 -8.09 -1.45
C ARG A 80 -15.50 -7.44 -0.29
N ALA A 81 -14.82 -6.60 0.48
CA ALA A 81 -15.40 -5.93 1.64
C ALA A 81 -16.47 -4.89 1.23
N LEU A 82 -16.29 -4.22 0.08
CA LEU A 82 -17.27 -3.27 -0.46
C LEU A 82 -18.52 -3.97 -1.00
N GLU A 83 -18.37 -5.14 -1.61
CA GLU A 83 -19.52 -5.97 -2.01
C GLU A 83 -20.37 -6.39 -0.81
N ASP A 84 -19.73 -6.77 0.30
CA ASP A 84 -20.43 -7.13 1.53
C ASP A 84 -21.18 -5.92 2.12
N GLN A 85 -20.69 -4.70 1.87
CA GLN A 85 -21.34 -3.43 2.18
C GLN A 85 -22.37 -2.99 1.13
N LYS A 86 -22.62 -3.79 0.09
CA LYS A 86 -23.49 -3.49 -1.06
C LYS A 86 -23.06 -2.27 -1.88
N ASN A 87 -21.81 -1.82 -1.76
CA ASN A 87 -21.25 -0.77 -2.59
C ASN A 87 -20.68 -1.36 -3.89
N TRP A 88 -21.58 -1.76 -4.79
CA TRP A 88 -21.26 -2.50 -6.00
C TRP A 88 -20.44 -1.69 -7.01
N SER A 89 -20.64 -0.37 -7.08
CA SER A 89 -19.92 0.51 -8.00
C SER A 89 -18.44 0.58 -7.69
N GLU A 90 -18.08 0.87 -6.44
CA GLU A 90 -16.67 0.98 -6.05
C GLU A 90 -16.00 -0.40 -6.07
N ALA A 91 -16.71 -1.46 -5.71
CA ALA A 91 -16.21 -2.83 -5.81
C ALA A 91 -15.81 -3.19 -7.26
N ILE A 92 -16.64 -2.84 -8.24
CA ILE A 92 -16.32 -3.05 -9.66
C ILE A 92 -15.07 -2.27 -10.06
N THR A 93 -14.96 -0.99 -9.68
CA THR A 93 -13.78 -0.17 -10.01
C THR A 93 -12.49 -0.77 -9.44
N LEU A 94 -12.53 -1.27 -8.21
CA LEU A 94 -11.38 -1.94 -7.61
C LEU A 94 -11.06 -3.29 -8.28
N LEU A 95 -12.06 -4.06 -8.67
CA LEU A 95 -11.85 -5.31 -9.42
C LEU A 95 -11.29 -5.06 -10.81
N GLU A 96 -11.72 -4.02 -11.52
CA GLU A 96 -11.13 -3.64 -12.81
C GLU A 96 -9.67 -3.22 -12.66
N LYS A 97 -9.34 -2.51 -11.57
CA LYS A 97 -7.96 -2.16 -11.25
C LYS A 97 -7.12 -3.39 -10.91
N ALA A 98 -7.68 -4.30 -10.12
CA ALA A 98 -7.04 -5.58 -9.81
C ALA A 98 -6.78 -6.40 -11.09
N LEU A 99 -7.72 -6.41 -12.04
CA LEU A 99 -7.56 -7.11 -13.32
C LEU A 99 -6.43 -6.53 -14.19
N LYS A 100 -6.18 -5.22 -14.09
CA LYS A 100 -5.05 -4.58 -14.79
C LYS A 100 -3.71 -4.93 -14.16
N ALA A 101 -3.68 -5.11 -12.83
CA ALA A 101 -2.49 -5.48 -12.09
C ALA A 101 -2.15 -6.97 -12.23
N ASP A 102 -3.17 -7.83 -12.28
CA ASP A 102 -3.05 -9.27 -12.57
C ASP A 102 -4.02 -9.69 -13.68
N PRO A 103 -3.58 -9.62 -14.94
CA PRO A 103 -4.39 -10.02 -16.09
C PRO A 103 -4.70 -11.52 -16.14
N ASP A 104 -3.88 -12.36 -15.51
CA ASP A 104 -3.97 -13.82 -15.62
C ASP A 104 -4.98 -14.42 -14.62
N SER A 105 -5.44 -13.61 -13.66
CA SER A 105 -6.42 -14.05 -12.67
C SER A 105 -7.80 -14.35 -13.27
N ILE A 106 -8.28 -15.57 -13.08
CA ILE A 106 -9.66 -15.98 -13.44
C ILE A 106 -10.67 -15.62 -12.35
N ALA A 107 -10.22 -15.45 -11.10
CA ALA A 107 -11.08 -15.13 -9.97
C ALA A 107 -11.70 -13.72 -10.10
N ILE A 108 -10.93 -12.77 -10.64
CA ILE A 108 -11.36 -11.37 -10.84
C ILE A 108 -12.48 -11.25 -11.88
N PRO A 109 -12.36 -11.74 -13.14
CA PRO A 109 -13.42 -11.65 -14.13
C PRO A 109 -14.68 -12.44 -13.74
N ARG A 110 -14.53 -13.58 -13.05
CA ARG A 110 -15.67 -14.30 -12.44
C ARG A 110 -16.44 -13.44 -11.46
N ARG A 111 -15.72 -12.60 -10.70
CA ARG A 111 -16.37 -11.73 -9.73
C ARG A 111 -17.01 -10.52 -10.39
N LEU A 112 -16.32 -9.90 -11.33
CA LEU A 112 -16.87 -8.82 -12.16
C LEU A 112 -18.16 -9.25 -12.84
N SER A 113 -18.18 -10.42 -13.49
CA SER A 113 -19.39 -10.90 -14.17
C SER A 113 -20.58 -11.01 -13.23
N ARG A 114 -20.39 -11.59 -12.04
CA ARG A 114 -21.42 -11.65 -11.00
C ARG A 114 -21.93 -10.26 -10.61
N LEU A 115 -21.04 -9.29 -10.45
CA LEU A 115 -21.44 -7.93 -10.05
C LEU A 115 -22.19 -7.20 -11.16
N TYR A 116 -21.76 -7.34 -12.41
CA TYR A 116 -22.47 -6.77 -13.54
C TYR A 116 -23.86 -7.37 -13.74
N PHE A 117 -24.03 -8.69 -13.56
CA PHE A 117 -25.37 -9.31 -13.53
C PHE A 117 -26.24 -8.71 -12.43
N GLY A 118 -25.69 -8.51 -11.23
CA GLY A 118 -26.39 -7.88 -10.11
C GLY A 118 -26.81 -6.42 -10.36
N ARG A 119 -26.11 -5.71 -11.26
CA ARG A 119 -26.43 -4.34 -11.66
C ARG A 119 -27.34 -4.24 -12.89
N GLY A 120 -27.66 -5.37 -13.53
CA GLY A 120 -28.41 -5.40 -14.80
C GLY A 120 -27.58 -5.04 -16.03
N GLU A 121 -26.26 -4.96 -15.90
CA GLU A 121 -25.32 -4.71 -17.00
C GLU A 121 -24.93 -6.02 -17.68
N THR A 122 -25.93 -6.72 -18.22
CA THR A 122 -25.83 -8.10 -18.71
C THR A 122 -24.78 -8.27 -19.81
N GLU A 123 -24.61 -7.30 -20.70
CA GLU A 123 -23.64 -7.40 -21.79
C GLU A 123 -22.20 -7.52 -21.27
N GLN A 124 -21.82 -6.66 -20.30
CA GLN A 124 -20.50 -6.74 -19.67
C GLN A 124 -20.34 -8.02 -18.87
N ALA A 125 -21.41 -8.43 -18.18
CA ALA A 125 -21.42 -9.67 -17.42
C ALA A 125 -21.13 -10.89 -18.31
N ILE A 126 -21.72 -10.96 -19.51
CA ILE A 126 -21.47 -12.02 -20.49
C ILE A 126 -20.04 -11.96 -20.99
N ARG A 127 -19.50 -10.77 -21.33
CA ARG A 127 -18.12 -10.63 -21.79
C ARG A 127 -17.11 -11.20 -20.78
N TYR A 128 -17.24 -10.83 -19.50
CA TYR A 128 -16.37 -11.35 -18.46
C TYR A 128 -16.61 -12.84 -18.17
N SER A 129 -17.85 -13.31 -18.26
CA SER A 129 -18.17 -14.74 -18.09
C SER A 129 -17.55 -15.60 -19.20
N ASN A 130 -17.59 -15.14 -20.46
CA ASN A 130 -16.96 -15.85 -21.56
C ASN A 130 -15.46 -16.00 -21.34
N ARG A 131 -14.77 -14.94 -20.89
CA ARG A 131 -13.34 -15.02 -20.56
C ARG A 131 -13.05 -16.04 -19.47
N VAL A 132 -13.94 -16.19 -18.48
CA VAL A 132 -13.81 -17.21 -17.44
C VAL A 132 -13.99 -18.61 -18.02
N LEU A 133 -14.98 -18.80 -18.90
CA LEU A 133 -15.25 -20.10 -19.53
C LEU A 133 -14.23 -20.49 -20.59
N GLU A 134 -13.51 -19.53 -21.19
CA GLU A 134 -12.36 -19.80 -22.06
C GLU A 134 -11.21 -20.44 -21.27
N ALA A 135 -10.99 -20.01 -20.02
CA ALA A 135 -9.95 -20.55 -19.15
C ALA A 135 -10.40 -21.80 -18.37
N ASP A 136 -11.65 -21.79 -17.91
CA ASP A 136 -12.28 -22.89 -17.17
C ASP A 136 -13.69 -23.16 -17.73
N PRO A 137 -13.80 -24.00 -18.78
CA PRO A 137 -15.09 -24.37 -19.37
C PRO A 137 -16.01 -25.11 -18.39
N GLY A 138 -15.47 -25.64 -17.30
CA GLY A 138 -16.18 -26.41 -16.28
C GLY A 138 -16.74 -25.55 -15.14
N ASP A 139 -16.60 -24.22 -15.19
CA ASP A 139 -17.06 -23.33 -14.13
C ASP A 139 -18.59 -23.26 -14.06
N THR A 140 -19.16 -24.23 -13.35
CA THR A 140 -20.59 -24.36 -13.07
C THR A 140 -21.18 -23.09 -12.44
N ALA A 141 -20.42 -22.36 -11.64
CA ALA A 141 -20.91 -21.15 -10.98
C ALA A 141 -21.09 -20.00 -11.98
N THR A 142 -20.23 -19.91 -12.99
CA THR A 142 -20.36 -18.95 -14.09
C THR A 142 -21.48 -19.38 -15.06
N ILE A 143 -21.54 -20.66 -15.42
CA ILE A 143 -22.61 -21.23 -16.28
C ILE A 143 -23.98 -21.01 -15.65
N SER A 144 -24.14 -21.33 -14.36
CA SER A 144 -25.42 -21.17 -13.65
C SER A 144 -25.93 -19.72 -13.70
N ARG A 145 -25.03 -18.73 -13.63
CA ARG A 145 -25.40 -17.31 -13.70
C ARG A 145 -25.84 -16.89 -15.09
N LEU A 146 -25.14 -17.37 -16.13
CA LEU A 146 -25.51 -17.13 -17.53
C LEU A 146 -26.87 -17.73 -17.90
N VAL A 147 -27.28 -18.82 -17.24
CA VAL A 147 -28.58 -19.46 -17.48
C VAL A 147 -29.70 -18.78 -16.70
N VAL A 148 -29.40 -18.23 -15.51
CA VAL A 148 -30.40 -17.61 -14.62
C VAL A 148 -30.77 -16.18 -15.05
N HIS A 149 -29.86 -15.46 -15.68
CA HIS A 149 -30.03 -14.07 -16.13
C HIS A 149 -30.22 -13.96 -17.63
#